data_AF-Q9I0R7-F1
#
_entry.id   AF-Q9I0R7-F1
#
_cell.length_a   1.000
_cell.length_b   1.000
_cell.length_c   1.000
_cell.angle_alpha   90.00
_cell.angle_beta   90.00
_cell.angle_gamma   90.00
#
_symmetry.space_group_name_H-M   'P 1'
#
loop_
_entity.id
_entity.type
_entity.pdbx_description
1 polymer ?
#
loop_
_entity_poly.entity_id
_entity_poly.type
_entity_poly.pdbx_seq_one_letter_code
_entity_poly.pdbx_strand_id
1 'polypeptide(L)'
;MEHPYKTPEADLADERLTAGGFLSGGQPLWKAFWLFFAAGFLLLSVAARQAMVAIVDPLMQEAPGEHAVALTLWGMVGVELVRLAYLCLSLVVVWRCGRNSRWVAARHASRAVLLALILLTLYSIYLVWALLASP
;
A
#
# COMPACT_ATOMS: atom_id res chain seq x y z
N MET A 1 34.88 -8.39 6.51
CA MET A 1 34.13 -7.13 6.33
C MET A 1 33.06 -7.41 5.28
N GLU A 2 31.78 -7.39 5.65
CA GLU A 2 30.70 -7.48 4.67
C GLU A 2 30.74 -6.24 3.77
N HIS A 3 30.67 -6.47 2.46
CA HIS A 3 30.73 -5.39 1.47
C HIS A 3 29.44 -4.55 1.57
N PRO A 4 29.51 -3.20 1.62
CA PRO A 4 28.33 -2.35 1.76
C PRO A 4 27.34 -2.47 0.58
N TYR A 5 27.83 -3.02 -0.54
CA TYR A 5 27.04 -3.29 -1.76
C TYR A 5 26.77 -4.77 -1.98
N LYS A 6 27.15 -5.67 -1.05
CA LYS A 6 26.70 -7.05 -1.15
C LYS A 6 25.19 -6.99 -0.98
N THR A 7 24.45 -7.08 -2.09
CA THR A 7 23.00 -7.28 -2.03
C THR A 7 22.83 -8.44 -1.09
N PRO A 8 22.09 -8.28 0.03
CA PRO A 8 21.94 -9.39 0.94
C PRO A 8 21.43 -10.53 0.07
N GLU A 9 22.29 -11.54 -0.16
CA GLU A 9 21.86 -12.91 -0.31
C GLU A 9 21.03 -13.07 0.93
N ALA A 10 19.73 -12.85 0.73
CA ALA A 10 18.80 -12.57 1.78
C ALA A 10 18.55 -13.92 2.39
N ASP A 11 19.53 -14.32 3.23
CA ASP A 11 19.51 -15.42 4.15
C ASP A 11 18.16 -15.29 4.84
N LEU A 12 17.18 -16.04 4.31
CA LEU A 12 16.18 -16.59 5.19
C LEU A 12 17.00 -17.20 6.32
N ALA A 13 16.72 -16.80 7.56
CA ALA A 13 17.45 -17.34 8.70
C ALA A 13 17.51 -18.89 8.67
N ASP A 14 16.51 -19.51 8.03
CA ASP A 14 16.48 -20.90 7.57
C ASP A 14 16.27 -21.00 6.04
N GLU A 15 17.20 -21.64 5.33
CA GLU A 15 17.05 -22.00 3.90
C GLU A 15 15.77 -22.80 3.60
N ARG A 16 15.22 -23.49 4.61
CA ARG A 16 14.00 -24.32 4.51
C ARG A 16 12.71 -23.53 4.27
N LEU A 17 12.69 -22.20 4.44
CA LEU A 17 11.45 -21.41 4.40
C LEU A 17 11.00 -20.98 2.99
N THR A 18 11.79 -21.25 1.95
CA THR A 18 11.45 -20.87 0.56
C THR A 18 10.19 -21.53 0.01
N ALA A 19 9.67 -22.59 0.64
CA ALA A 19 8.45 -23.28 0.19
C ALA A 19 7.15 -22.48 0.39
N GLY A 20 7.19 -21.38 1.14
CA GLY A 20 6.01 -20.57 1.46
C GLY A 20 5.80 -19.34 0.56
N GLY A 21 4.55 -19.07 0.17
CA GLY A 21 4.16 -17.81 -0.48
C GLY A 21 4.31 -16.59 0.45
N PHE A 22 4.18 -15.36 -0.08
CA PHE A 22 4.34 -14.11 0.69
C PHE A 22 3.49 -14.07 1.97
N LEU A 23 2.23 -14.48 1.90
CA LEU A 23 1.33 -14.52 3.06
C LEU A 23 1.77 -15.53 4.13
N SER A 24 2.53 -16.57 3.78
CA SER A 24 3.08 -17.50 4.78
C SER A 24 4.39 -16.99 5.40
N GLY A 25 4.97 -15.91 4.87
CA GLY A 25 6.26 -15.38 5.32
C GLY A 25 7.49 -16.10 4.74
N GLY A 26 7.31 -17.12 3.88
CA GLY A 26 8.42 -17.89 3.31
C GLY A 26 9.32 -17.14 2.33
N GLN A 27 8.90 -15.95 1.88
CA GLN A 27 9.69 -15.11 0.98
C GLN A 27 10.56 -14.12 1.75
N PRO A 28 11.73 -13.74 1.21
CA PRO A 28 12.62 -12.77 1.85
C PRO A 28 11.97 -11.38 1.94
N LEU A 29 12.27 -10.68 3.02
CA LEU A 29 11.69 -9.36 3.34
C LEU A 29 11.85 -8.35 2.20
N TRP A 30 13.00 -8.31 1.52
CA TRP A 30 13.22 -7.35 0.44
C TRP A 30 12.30 -7.60 -0.76
N LYS A 31 12.03 -8.86 -1.12
CA LYS A 31 11.07 -9.20 -2.19
C LYS A 31 9.66 -8.79 -1.79
N ALA A 32 9.28 -9.10 -0.55
CA ALA A 32 8.00 -8.69 -0.01
C ALA A 32 7.85 -7.15 -0.02
N PHE A 33 8.88 -6.42 0.35
CA PHE A 33 8.83 -4.97 0.36
C PHE A 33 8.80 -4.36 -1.06
N TRP A 34 9.68 -4.79 -1.96
CA TRP A 34 9.78 -4.18 -3.29
C TRP A 34 8.71 -4.66 -4.26
N LEU A 35 8.46 -5.97 -4.34
CA LEU A 35 7.51 -6.52 -5.31
C LEU A 35 6.07 -6.39 -4.82
N PHE A 36 5.81 -6.84 -3.59
CA PHE A 36 4.45 -6.80 -3.05
C PHE A 36 4.10 -5.38 -2.66
N PHE A 37 4.85 -4.74 -1.75
CA PHE A 37 4.50 -3.40 -1.32
C PHE A 37 4.76 -2.33 -2.40
N ALA A 38 6.00 -2.06 -2.81
CA ALA A 38 6.28 -0.88 -3.65
C ALA A 38 5.65 -0.97 -5.06
N ALA A 39 5.92 -2.04 -5.80
CA ALA A 39 5.38 -2.21 -7.15
C ALA A 39 3.86 -2.42 -7.13
N GLY A 40 3.36 -3.26 -6.20
CA GLY A 40 1.93 -3.51 -6.07
C GLY A 40 1.13 -2.28 -5.63
N PHE A 41 1.66 -1.47 -4.70
CA PHE A 41 1.02 -0.23 -4.28
C PHE A 41 0.96 0.79 -5.42
N LEU A 42 2.03 0.91 -6.21
CA LEU A 42 2.06 1.80 -7.38
C LEU A 42 1.02 1.36 -8.43
N LEU A 43 1.03 0.08 -8.80
CA LEU A 43 0.10 -0.47 -9.78
C LEU A 43 -1.36 -0.32 -9.33
N LEU A 44 -1.65 -0.67 -8.08
CA LEU A 44 -2.99 -0.51 -7.52
C LEU A 44 -3.42 0.95 -7.47
N SER A 45 -2.53 1.87 -7.09
CA SER A 45 -2.84 3.29 -7.03
C SER A 45 -3.15 3.88 -8.40
N VAL A 46 -2.43 3.45 -9.45
CA VAL A 46 -2.71 3.83 -10.83
C VAL A 46 -4.03 3.21 -11.30
N ALA A 47 -4.23 1.91 -11.07
CA ALA A 47 -5.44 1.20 -11.48
C ALA A 47 -6.70 1.76 -10.79
N ALA A 48 -6.65 2.01 -9.48
CA ALA A 48 -7.75 2.59 -8.72
C ALA A 48 -8.08 4.00 -9.22
N ARG A 49 -7.06 4.82 -9.52
CA ARG A 49 -7.28 6.15 -10.11
C ARG A 49 -7.91 6.08 -11.50
N GLN A 50 -7.43 5.17 -12.35
CA GLN A 50 -8.02 4.98 -13.69
C GLN A 50 -9.45 4.47 -13.61
N ALA A 51 -9.74 3.52 -12.71
CA ALA A 51 -11.09 3.02 -12.47
C ALA A 51 -12.01 4.13 -11.95
N MET A 52 -11.55 4.95 -11.01
CA MET A 52 -12.28 6.12 -10.55
C MET A 52 -12.61 7.04 -11.72
N VAL A 53 -11.63 7.45 -12.53
CA VAL A 53 -11.88 8.35 -13.68
C VAL A 53 -12.87 7.72 -14.66
N ALA A 54 -12.69 6.44 -15.00
CA ALA A 54 -13.57 5.75 -15.95
C ALA A 54 -15.03 5.61 -15.45
N ILE A 55 -15.26 5.58 -14.14
CA ILE A 55 -16.59 5.45 -13.54
C ILE A 55 -17.20 6.82 -13.24
N VAL A 56 -16.41 7.73 -12.67
CA VAL A 56 -16.86 9.05 -12.19
C VAL A 56 -17.04 10.03 -13.33
N ASP A 57 -16.17 10.04 -14.33
CA ASP A 57 -16.21 11.04 -15.42
C ASP A 57 -17.52 10.99 -16.22
N PRO A 58 -18.04 9.81 -16.64
CA PRO A 58 -19.35 9.74 -17.29
C PRO A 58 -20.49 10.22 -16.38
N LEU A 59 -20.47 9.84 -15.10
CA LEU A 59 -21.51 10.23 -14.13
C LEU A 59 -21.48 11.74 -13.83
N MET A 60 -20.29 12.37 -13.86
CA MET A 60 -20.15 13.81 -13.70
C MET A 60 -20.74 14.59 -14.87
N GLN A 61 -20.64 14.07 -16.11
CA GLN A 61 -21.19 14.74 -17.29
C GLN A 61 -22.72 14.82 -17.26
N GLU A 62 -23.38 13.91 -16.54
CA GLU A 62 -24.83 13.86 -16.39
C GLU A 62 -25.33 14.63 -15.15
N ALA A 63 -24.44 14.93 -14.20
CA ALA A 63 -24.81 15.48 -12.90
C ALA A 63 -24.73 17.03 -12.85
N PRO A 64 -25.65 17.70 -12.14
CA PRO A 64 -25.53 19.13 -11.85
C PRO A 64 -24.30 19.42 -10.97
N GLY A 65 -23.72 20.61 -11.09
CA GLY A 65 -22.38 20.95 -10.58
C GLY A 65 -22.07 20.49 -9.14
N GLU A 66 -22.95 20.75 -8.18
CA GLU A 66 -22.76 20.30 -6.78
C GLU A 66 -22.71 18.77 -6.65
N HIS A 67 -23.57 18.06 -7.39
CA HIS A 67 -23.60 16.60 -7.39
C HIS A 67 -22.34 16.02 -8.05
N ALA A 68 -21.83 16.65 -9.11
CA ALA A 68 -20.59 16.25 -9.77
C ALA A 68 -19.37 16.37 -8.83
N VAL A 69 -19.31 17.44 -8.02
CA VAL A 69 -18.27 17.60 -6.99
C VAL A 69 -18.38 16.51 -5.93
N ALA A 70 -19.58 16.28 -5.38
CA ALA A 70 -19.79 15.24 -4.38
C ALA A 70 -19.40 13.84 -4.91
N LEU A 71 -19.77 13.52 -6.15
CA LEU A 71 -19.46 12.24 -6.79
C LEU A 71 -17.94 12.04 -6.96
N THR A 72 -17.22 13.12 -7.29
CA THR A 72 -15.76 13.12 -7.37
C THR A 72 -15.14 12.83 -6.02
N LEU A 73 -15.60 13.51 -4.96
CA LEU A 73 -15.08 13.31 -3.61
C LEU A 73 -15.35 11.89 -3.10
N TRP A 74 -16.55 11.33 -3.35
CA TRP A 74 -16.84 9.92 -3.05
C TRP A 74 -15.92 8.96 -3.81
N GLY A 75 -15.65 9.24 -5.09
CA GLY A 75 -14.68 8.48 -5.87
C GLY A 75 -13.27 8.52 -5.25
N MET A 76 -12.82 9.68 -4.79
CA MET A 76 -11.55 9.83 -4.09
C MET A 76 -11.50 9.01 -2.79
N VAL A 77 -12.56 9.07 -1.97
CA VAL A 77 -12.68 8.22 -0.77
C VAL A 77 -12.55 6.74 -1.14
N GLY A 78 -13.23 6.30 -2.21
CA GLY A 78 -13.14 4.92 -2.71
C GLY A 78 -11.70 4.51 -3.06
N VAL A 79 -10.97 5.37 -3.79
CA VAL A 79 -9.55 5.12 -4.13
C VAL A 79 -8.69 5.02 -2.88
N GLU A 80 -8.87 5.92 -1.92
CA GLU A 80 -8.09 5.90 -0.68
C GLU A 80 -8.43 4.70 0.22
N LEU A 81 -9.69 4.24 0.23
CA LEU A 81 -10.06 3.00 0.94
C LEU A 81 -9.39 1.76 0.33
N VAL A 82 -9.32 1.68 -1.00
CA VAL A 82 -8.60 0.60 -1.69
C VAL A 82 -7.11 0.64 -1.35
N ARG A 83 -6.49 1.83 -1.35
CA ARG A 83 -5.10 2.01 -0.92
C ARG A 83 -4.89 1.59 0.53
N LEU A 84 -5.78 2.00 1.44
CA LEU A 84 -5.71 1.66 2.84
C LEU A 84 -5.76 0.15 3.06
N ALA A 85 -6.72 -0.53 2.42
CA ALA A 85 -6.84 -1.99 2.48
C ALA A 85 -5.55 -2.68 2.01
N TYR A 86 -4.96 -2.19 0.92
CA TYR A 86 -3.72 -2.74 0.38
C TYR A 86 -2.51 -2.48 1.26
N LEU A 87 -2.41 -1.30 1.88
CA LEU A 87 -1.35 -0.98 2.83
C LEU A 87 -1.45 -1.85 4.08
N CYS A 88 -2.67 -2.11 4.59
CA CYS A 88 -2.89 -3.05 5.68
C CYS A 88 -2.45 -4.48 5.30
N LEU A 89 -2.81 -4.95 4.11
CA LEU A 89 -2.36 -6.24 3.60
C LEU A 89 -0.83 -6.31 3.46
N SER A 90 -0.23 -5.23 2.93
CA SER A 90 1.22 -5.08 2.79
C SER A 90 1.93 -5.11 4.15
N LEU A 91 1.36 -4.46 5.16
CA LEU A 91 1.85 -4.50 6.54
C LEU A 91 1.84 -5.92 7.10
N VAL A 92 0.78 -6.69 6.87
CA VAL A 92 0.72 -8.10 7.29
C VAL A 92 1.79 -8.93 6.59
N VAL A 93 1.94 -8.78 5.27
CA VAL A 93 2.94 -9.51 4.48
C VAL A 93 4.36 -9.16 4.93
N VAL A 94 4.69 -7.88 5.03
CA VAL A 94 6.00 -7.39 5.49
C VAL A 94 6.26 -7.80 6.95
N TRP A 95 5.23 -7.83 7.79
CA TRP A 95 5.37 -8.33 9.15
C TRP A 95 5.74 -9.82 9.18
N ARG A 96 5.03 -10.66 8.42
CA ARG A 96 5.29 -12.10 8.34
C ARG A 96 6.67 -12.40 7.75
N CYS A 97 6.99 -11.82 6.58
CA CYS A 97 8.32 -11.97 5.95
C CYS A 97 9.45 -11.37 6.80
N GLY A 98 9.16 -10.33 7.58
CA GLY A 98 10.14 -9.68 8.45
C GLY A 98 10.54 -10.52 9.66
N ARG A 99 9.80 -11.57 10.04
CA ARG A 99 10.22 -12.49 11.11
C ARG A 99 11.43 -13.33 10.70
N ASN A 100 11.62 -13.56 9.41
CA ASN A 100 12.69 -14.38 8.86
C ASN A 100 13.97 -13.58 8.56
N SER A 101 13.92 -12.25 8.70
CA SER A 101 15.07 -11.39 8.42
C SER A 101 15.92 -11.17 9.67
N ARG A 102 17.23 -11.44 9.58
CA ARG A 102 18.21 -11.15 10.63
C ARG A 102 18.38 -9.64 10.90
N TRP A 103 18.04 -8.80 9.91
CA TRP A 103 18.23 -7.35 9.98
C TRP A 103 17.06 -6.65 10.68
N VAL A 104 17.18 -6.52 12.00
CA VAL A 104 16.17 -5.87 12.86
C VAL A 104 15.86 -4.44 12.37
N ALA A 105 16.87 -3.67 11.97
CA ALA A 105 16.68 -2.30 11.46
C ALA A 105 15.79 -2.27 10.21
N ALA A 106 16.03 -3.15 9.22
CA ALA A 106 15.21 -3.22 8.00
C ALA A 106 13.75 -3.60 8.29
N ARG A 107 13.54 -4.46 9.30
CA ARG A 107 12.20 -4.84 9.76
C ARG A 107 11.46 -3.67 10.41
N HIS A 108 12.13 -2.83 11.19
CA HIS A 108 11.51 -1.65 11.78
C HIS A 108 11.27 -0.55 10.74
N ALA A 109 12.25 -0.30 9.86
CA ALA A 109 12.12 0.70 8.80
C ALA A 109 10.95 0.39 7.86
N SER A 110 10.84 -0.85 7.37
CA SER A 110 9.75 -1.26 6.47
C SER A 110 8.36 -1.11 7.12
N ARG A 111 8.23 -1.47 8.41
CA ARG A 111 6.98 -1.25 9.16
C ARG A 111 6.70 0.23 9.39
N ALA A 112 7.71 1.03 9.72
CA ALA A 112 7.56 2.46 9.94
C ALA A 112 7.07 3.17 8.66
N VAL A 113 7.63 2.81 7.49
CA VAL A 113 7.18 3.33 6.19
C VAL A 113 5.71 2.97 5.93
N LEU A 114 5.33 1.71 6.13
CA LEU A 114 3.94 1.27 5.94
C LEU A 114 2.97 1.96 6.91
N LEU A 115 3.35 2.09 8.17
CA LEU A 115 2.55 2.80 9.17
C LEU A 115 2.41 4.28 8.82
N ALA A 116 3.48 4.94 8.39
CA ALA A 116 3.45 6.33 7.95
C ALA A 116 2.52 6.52 6.75
N LEU A 117 2.55 5.60 5.78
CA LEU A 117 1.64 5.64 4.63
C LEU A 117 0.20 5.35 5.02
N ILE A 118 -0.06 4.42 5.94
CA ILE A 118 -1.41 4.17 6.47
C ILE A 118 -1.95 5.45 7.13
N LEU A 119 -1.16 6.11 7.97
CA LEU A 119 -1.54 7.38 8.60
C LEU A 119 -1.80 8.47 7.57
N LEU A 120 -0.95 8.58 6.54
CA LEU A 120 -1.14 9.53 5.46
C LEU A 120 -2.43 9.27 4.67
N THR A 121 -2.74 8.01 4.37
CA THR A 121 -3.98 7.61 3.70
C THR A 121 -5.19 7.91 4.58
N LEU A 122 -5.14 7.62 5.88
CA LEU A 122 -6.21 7.98 6.82
C LEU A 122 -6.42 9.49 6.89
N TYR A 123 -5.34 10.26 6.90
CA TYR A 123 -5.40 11.72 6.86
C TYR A 123 -5.99 12.23 5.55
N SER A 124 -5.62 11.64 4.41
CA SER A 124 -6.21 11.94 3.09
C SER A 124 -7.73 11.69 3.12
N ILE A 125 -8.16 10.53 3.62
CA ILE A 125 -9.60 10.21 3.78
C ILE A 125 -10.29 11.25 4.65
N TYR A 126 -9.70 11.62 5.80
CA TYR A 126 -10.24 12.64 6.68
C TYR A 126 -10.40 14.00 5.97
N LEU A 127 -9.40 14.43 5.19
CA LEU A 127 -9.48 15.68 4.43
C LEU A 127 -10.60 15.65 3.39
N VAL A 128 -10.72 14.55 2.63
CA VAL A 128 -11.80 14.39 1.64
C VAL A 128 -13.17 14.37 2.33
N TRP A 129 -13.26 13.73 3.50
CA TRP A 129 -14.47 13.72 4.31
C TRP A 129 -14.82 15.12 4.85
N ALA A 130 -13.83 15.89 5.29
CA ALA A 130 -14.04 17.27 5.73
C ALA A 130 -14.54 18.16 4.58
N LEU A 131 -14.02 17.96 3.36
CA LEU A 131 -14.51 18.64 2.16
C LEU A 131 -15.95 18.25 1.82
N LEU A 132 -16.30 16.97 1.95
CA LEU A 132 -17.69 16.50 1.78
C LEU A 132 -18.66 17.08 2.82
N ALA A 133 -18.18 17.37 4.03
CA ALA A 133 -18.97 17.95 5.11
C ALA A 133 -19.02 19.50 5.05
N SER A 134 -18.29 20.12 4.11
CA SER A 134 -18.27 21.57 3.95
C SER A 134 -19.48 21.99 3.09
N PRO A 135 -20.35 22.89 3.57
CA PRO A 135 -21.50 23.38 2.82
C PRO A 135 -21.08 24.21 1.61
#